data_AF-A0A0Q9PIJ0-F1
#
_entry.id   AF-A0A0Q9PIJ0-F1
#
_cell.length_a   1.000
_cell.length_b   1.000
_cell.length_c   1.000
_cell.angle_alpha   90.00
_cell.angle_beta   90.00
_cell.angle_gamma   90.00
#
_symmetry.space_group_name_H-M   'P 1'
#
loop_
_entity.id
_entity.type
_entity.pdbx_description
1 polymer ?
#
loop_
_entity_poly.entity_id
_entity_poly.type
_entity_poly.pdbx_seq_one_letter_code
_entity_poly.pdbx_strand_id
1 'polypeptide(L)'
;MATAFAGPAFAQQQLNTGLGSTWPTDTPDVSLAPGFHAYVWVKSGVKYVQINDAAGNVLVAVATANGIFLPLPMGRSAKLLQTPQDGTTATGGAAGVAIYQDGSVQITAMPQDDGAMVFKAEATCTNPVECTTHVN
;
A
#
# COMPACT_ATOMS: atom_id res chain seq x y z
N MET A 1 53.56 -21.12 6.44
CA MET A 1 52.49 -20.83 5.46
C MET A 1 51.19 -21.35 6.04
N ALA A 2 50.23 -20.48 6.35
CA ALA A 2 48.91 -20.87 6.84
C ALA A 2 47.89 -20.64 5.72
N THR A 3 47.28 -21.70 5.23
CA THR A 3 46.23 -21.69 4.21
C THR A 3 44.88 -21.56 4.89
N ALA A 4 44.20 -20.44 4.70
CA ALA A 4 42.81 -20.27 5.09
C ALA A 4 41.89 -20.90 4.04
N PHE A 5 41.06 -21.86 4.44
CA PHE A 5 40.03 -22.43 3.58
C PHE A 5 38.79 -21.53 3.62
N ALA A 6 38.44 -20.91 2.50
CA ALA A 6 37.15 -20.26 2.34
C ALA A 6 36.09 -21.33 2.00
N GLY A 7 35.16 -21.57 2.91
CA GLY A 7 33.99 -22.42 2.66
C GLY A 7 32.94 -21.71 1.79
N PRO A 8 32.09 -22.45 1.06
CA PRO A 8 31.04 -21.85 0.24
C PRO A 8 30.00 -21.19 1.15
N ALA A 9 29.77 -19.89 0.96
CA ALA A 9 28.62 -19.20 1.53
C ALA A 9 27.38 -19.59 0.70
N PHE A 10 26.52 -20.45 1.25
CA PHE A 10 25.18 -20.61 0.70
C PHE A 10 24.40 -19.33 1.02
N ALA A 11 24.12 -18.52 0.01
CA ALA A 11 23.17 -17.43 0.15
C ALA A 11 21.82 -18.05 0.52
N GLN A 12 21.36 -17.85 1.76
CA GLN A 12 19.99 -18.18 2.14
C GLN A 12 19.08 -17.39 1.19
N GLN A 13 18.33 -18.10 0.36
CA GLN A 13 17.35 -17.49 -0.52
C GLN A 13 16.36 -16.75 0.38
N GLN A 14 16.45 -15.42 0.41
CA GLN A 14 15.56 -14.57 1.18
C GLN A 14 14.14 -14.93 0.75
N LEU A 15 13.34 -15.46 1.69
CA LEU A 15 11.93 -15.72 1.43
C LEU A 15 11.30 -14.40 0.96
N ASN A 16 10.55 -14.44 -0.14
CA ASN A 16 9.88 -13.25 -0.70
C ASN A 16 8.68 -12.93 0.20
N THR A 17 8.95 -12.39 1.39
CA THR A 17 7.98 -12.23 2.46
C THR A 17 7.97 -10.79 2.96
N GLY A 18 6.78 -10.31 3.33
CA GLY A 18 6.59 -9.03 3.97
C GLY A 18 6.70 -7.83 3.02
N LEU A 19 6.63 -6.64 3.63
CA LEU A 19 6.65 -5.36 2.92
C LEU A 19 7.90 -5.19 2.05
N GLY A 20 7.68 -4.64 0.86
CA GLY A 20 8.69 -4.41 -0.17
C GLY A 20 8.87 -5.59 -1.13
N SER A 21 8.28 -6.75 -0.83
CA SER A 21 8.32 -7.91 -1.70
C SER A 21 7.43 -7.72 -2.93
N THR A 22 7.88 -8.20 -4.08
CA THR A 22 7.16 -8.06 -5.36
C THR A 22 5.95 -9.00 -5.46
N TRP A 23 6.08 -10.19 -4.85
CA TRP A 23 5.06 -11.25 -4.81
C TRP A 23 5.15 -11.95 -3.45
N PRO A 24 4.68 -11.31 -2.37
CA PRO A 24 4.75 -11.87 -1.03
C PRO A 24 4.13 -13.26 -0.96
N THR A 25 4.84 -14.22 -0.35
CA THR A 25 4.34 -15.59 -0.17
C THR A 25 3.65 -15.81 1.17
N ASP A 26 3.75 -14.85 2.09
CA ASP A 26 3.24 -14.90 3.47
C ASP A 26 1.82 -14.33 3.63
N THR A 27 1.29 -13.64 2.61
CA THR A 27 -0.08 -13.13 2.58
C THR A 27 -0.68 -13.34 1.19
N PRO A 28 -1.98 -13.68 1.09
CA PRO A 28 -2.65 -13.73 -0.21
C PRO A 28 -2.80 -12.33 -0.81
N ASP A 29 -2.99 -12.30 -2.13
CA ASP A 29 -3.47 -11.11 -2.84
C ASP A 29 -4.98 -10.92 -2.57
N VAL A 30 -5.35 -9.71 -2.18
CA VAL A 30 -6.73 -9.31 -1.85
C VAL A 30 -7.22 -8.15 -2.72
N SER A 31 -6.64 -7.99 -3.91
CA SER A 31 -7.05 -6.95 -4.86
C SER A 31 -8.48 -7.13 -5.37
N LEU A 32 -9.17 -6.01 -5.55
CA LEU A 32 -10.50 -5.89 -6.16
C LEU A 32 -10.44 -5.51 -7.64
N ALA A 33 -9.29 -4.98 -8.08
CA ALA A 33 -9.11 -4.43 -9.41
C ALA A 33 -8.11 -5.27 -10.24
N PRO A 34 -8.48 -5.69 -11.46
CA PRO A 34 -7.53 -6.36 -12.34
C PRO A 34 -6.37 -5.41 -12.68
N GLY A 35 -5.16 -5.95 -12.74
CA GLY A 35 -3.94 -5.18 -13.03
C GLY A 35 -3.25 -4.60 -11.79
N PHE A 36 -3.80 -4.84 -10.60
CA PHE A 36 -3.18 -4.51 -9.32
C PHE A 36 -3.14 -5.74 -8.42
N HIS A 37 -2.20 -5.74 -7.47
CA HIS A 37 -2.14 -6.71 -6.39
C HIS A 37 -2.10 -5.96 -5.06
N ALA A 38 -2.89 -6.40 -4.09
CA ALA A 38 -2.99 -5.79 -2.77
C ALA A 38 -2.61 -6.82 -1.71
N TYR A 39 -1.66 -6.46 -0.85
CA TYR A 39 -1.17 -7.34 0.20
C TYR A 39 -1.31 -6.65 1.55
N VAL A 40 -1.79 -7.40 2.55
CA VAL A 40 -2.17 -6.84 3.86
C VAL A 40 -1.47 -7.59 4.97
N TRP A 41 -0.80 -6.85 5.86
CA TRP A 41 -0.20 -7.37 7.08
C TRP A 41 -0.75 -6.64 8.29
N VAL A 42 -0.75 -7.30 9.44
CA VAL A 42 -1.02 -6.67 10.73
C VAL A 42 0.11 -6.99 11.68
N LYS A 43 0.74 -5.96 12.25
CA LYS A 43 1.80 -6.10 13.25
C LYS A 43 1.59 -5.08 14.36
N SER A 44 1.51 -5.57 15.60
CA SER A 44 1.32 -4.73 16.79
C SER A 44 0.11 -3.78 16.70
N GLY A 45 -0.99 -4.25 16.10
CA GLY A 45 -2.21 -3.46 15.91
C GLY A 45 -2.16 -2.45 14.75
N VAL A 46 -1.03 -2.35 14.05
CA VAL A 46 -0.88 -1.53 12.84
C VAL A 46 -1.13 -2.40 11.62
N LYS A 47 -2.04 -1.96 10.76
CA LYS A 47 -2.30 -2.58 9.46
C LYS A 47 -1.39 -1.95 8.42
N TYR A 48 -0.80 -2.78 7.57
CA TYR A 48 0.04 -2.36 6.45
C TYR A 48 -0.60 -2.87 5.18
N VAL A 49 -0.84 -1.98 4.23
CA VAL A 49 -1.38 -2.33 2.92
C VAL A 49 -0.36 -1.90 1.87
N GLN A 50 0.06 -2.84 1.04
CA GLN A 50 0.94 -2.59 -0.09
C GLN A 50 0.19 -2.87 -1.38
N ILE A 51 0.35 -1.96 -2.35
CA ILE A 51 -0.21 -2.10 -3.69
C ILE A 51 0.94 -2.28 -4.69
N ASN A 52 0.85 -3.33 -5.48
CA ASN A 52 1.75 -3.60 -6.59
C ASN A 52 1.02 -3.47 -7.94
N ASP A 53 1.76 -3.14 -8.99
CA ASP A 53 1.26 -3.25 -10.38
C ASP A 53 1.21 -4.71 -10.84
N ALA A 54 0.63 -4.96 -12.02
CA ALA A 54 0.53 -6.28 -12.64
C ALA A 54 1.89 -7.00 -12.84
N ALA A 55 3.01 -6.27 -12.86
CA ALA A 55 4.35 -6.84 -12.97
C ALA A 55 4.99 -7.11 -11.59
N GLY A 56 4.29 -6.81 -10.50
CA GLY A 56 4.76 -6.99 -9.12
C GLY A 56 5.61 -5.84 -8.60
N ASN A 57 5.72 -4.70 -9.31
CA ASN A 57 6.43 -3.55 -8.78
C ASN A 57 5.59 -2.88 -7.69
N VAL A 58 6.22 -2.58 -6.55
CA VAL A 58 5.57 -1.83 -5.48
C VAL A 58 5.25 -0.41 -5.96
N LEU A 59 3.97 -0.04 -5.95
CA LEU A 59 3.50 1.28 -6.33
C LEU A 59 3.44 2.19 -5.10
N VAL A 60 2.68 1.77 -4.09
CA VAL A 60 2.46 2.52 -2.85
C VAL A 60 2.32 1.55 -1.67
N ALA A 61 2.59 2.04 -0.47
CA ALA A 61 2.24 1.33 0.75
C ALA A 61 1.77 2.33 1.81
N VAL A 62 0.82 1.90 2.63
CA VAL A 62 0.25 2.71 3.73
C VAL A 62 0.17 1.87 4.99
N ALA A 63 0.59 2.46 6.11
CA ALA A 63 0.32 1.92 7.43
C ALA A 63 -0.90 2.63 8.01
N THR A 64 -1.75 1.94 8.76
CA THR A 64 -2.91 2.54 9.41
C THR A 64 -3.19 1.94 10.76
N ALA A 65 -3.52 2.81 11.71
CA ALA A 65 -3.90 2.46 13.06
C ALA A 65 -4.84 3.54 13.60
N ASN A 66 -5.98 3.11 14.16
CA ASN A 66 -6.97 4.01 14.79
C ASN A 66 -7.39 5.19 13.90
N GLY A 67 -7.60 4.95 12.59
CA GLY A 67 -8.01 5.97 11.62
C GLY A 67 -6.89 6.90 11.14
N ILE A 68 -5.68 6.80 11.68
CA ILE A 68 -4.51 7.53 11.18
C ILE A 68 -3.88 6.72 10.07
N PHE A 69 -3.68 7.34 8.90
CA PHE A 69 -2.96 6.73 7.77
C PHE A 69 -1.57 7.36 7.64
N LEU A 70 -0.56 6.50 7.60
CA LEU A 70 0.84 6.88 7.44
C LEU A 70 1.30 6.37 6.07
N PRO A 71 1.41 7.24 5.06
CA PRO A 71 2.00 6.85 3.78
C PRO A 71 3.45 6.45 4.00
N LEU A 72 3.83 5.28 3.51
CA LEU A 72 5.21 4.79 3.64
C LEU A 72 6.04 5.32 2.46
N PRO A 73 7.27 5.80 2.68
CA PRO A 73 8.14 6.33 1.62
C PRO A 73 8.77 5.19 0.79
N MET A 74 7.92 4.34 0.19
CA MET A 74 8.33 3.18 -0.59
C MET A 74 7.39 2.93 -1.77
N GLY A 75 7.94 2.36 -2.83
CA GLY A 75 7.24 2.17 -4.09
C GLY A 75 7.43 3.34 -5.05
N ARG A 76 7.14 3.09 -6.33
CA ARG A 76 7.40 4.05 -7.43
C ARG A 76 6.51 5.29 -7.38
N SER A 77 5.32 5.15 -6.80
CA SER A 77 4.30 6.20 -6.73
C SER A 77 4.06 6.68 -5.29
N ALA A 78 5.01 6.45 -4.37
CA ALA A 78 4.88 6.83 -2.96
C ALA A 78 4.52 8.31 -2.75
N LYS A 79 5.07 9.20 -3.58
CA LYS A 79 4.79 10.65 -3.55
C LYS A 79 3.40 11.03 -4.05
N LEU A 80 2.72 10.10 -4.73
CA LEU A 80 1.38 10.28 -5.30
C LEU A 80 0.31 9.55 -4.46
N LEU A 81 0.68 9.07 -3.26
CA LEU A 81 -0.26 8.53 -2.29
C LEU A 81 -0.80 9.68 -1.43
N GLN A 82 -2.12 9.85 -1.45
CA GLN A 82 -2.86 10.81 -0.65
C GLN A 82 -3.59 10.09 0.48
N THR A 83 -3.58 10.70 1.65
CA THR A 83 -4.26 10.22 2.85
C THR A 83 -5.11 11.34 3.48
N PRO A 84 -6.09 11.03 4.36
CA PRO A 84 -6.85 12.05 5.06
C PRO A 84 -6.01 13.08 5.81
N GLN A 85 -4.80 12.70 6.25
CA GLN A 85 -3.89 13.58 7.00
C GLN A 85 -3.20 14.62 6.09
N ASP A 86 -3.18 14.41 4.78
CA ASP A 86 -2.64 15.37 3.80
C ASP A 86 -3.64 16.51 3.50
N GLY A 87 -4.87 16.43 4.05
CA GLY A 87 -5.95 17.38 3.81
C GLY A 87 -6.75 17.07 2.53
N THR A 88 -7.75 17.91 2.23
CA THR A 88 -8.62 17.70 1.07
C THR A 88 -7.89 18.02 -0.24
N THR A 89 -7.27 17.04 -0.85
CA THR A 89 -6.95 17.09 -2.29
C THR A 89 -8.11 16.49 -3.06
N ALA A 90 -9.17 17.28 -3.22
CA ALA A 90 -10.11 17.06 -4.31
C ALA A 90 -9.31 17.21 -5.61
N THR A 91 -9.21 16.15 -6.41
CA THR A 91 -8.82 16.31 -7.81
C THR A 91 -9.94 15.74 -8.66
N GLY A 92 -10.64 16.66 -9.33
CA GLY A 92 -11.46 16.32 -10.47
C GLY A 92 -10.57 15.62 -11.48
N GLY A 93 -10.85 14.34 -11.68
CA GLY A 93 -10.15 13.40 -12.54
C GLY A 93 -11.06 12.18 -12.72
N ALA A 94 -10.79 11.36 -13.72
CA ALA A 94 -11.63 10.22 -14.09
C ALA A 94 -12.02 9.32 -12.90
N ALA A 95 -13.15 8.62 -13.01
CA ALA A 95 -13.64 7.72 -11.98
C ALA A 95 -12.53 6.77 -11.49
N GLY A 96 -12.17 6.89 -10.21
CA GLY A 96 -11.15 6.04 -9.62
C GLY A 96 -11.60 4.59 -9.50
N VAL A 97 -10.64 3.66 -9.54
CA VAL A 97 -10.88 2.23 -9.37
C VAL A 97 -10.45 1.80 -7.97
N ALA A 98 -11.37 1.20 -7.21
CA ALA A 98 -11.06 0.64 -5.90
C ALA A 98 -10.14 -0.59 -6.08
N ILE A 99 -8.91 -0.51 -5.59
CA ILE A 99 -7.93 -1.60 -5.64
C ILE A 99 -8.10 -2.51 -4.43
N TYR A 100 -8.37 -1.93 -3.27
CA TYR A 100 -8.51 -2.64 -2.01
C TYR A 100 -9.56 -1.97 -1.15
N GLN A 101 -10.39 -2.78 -0.48
CA GLN A 101 -11.36 -2.29 0.48
C GLN A 101 -11.59 -3.36 1.55
N ASP A 102 -11.61 -2.93 2.81
CA ASP A 102 -12.14 -3.71 3.92
C ASP A 102 -13.02 -2.84 4.83
N GLY A 103 -13.36 -3.31 6.03
CA GLY A 103 -14.19 -2.55 6.97
C GLY A 103 -13.55 -1.29 7.57
N SER A 104 -12.29 -0.99 7.25
CA SER A 104 -11.53 0.13 7.85
C SER A 104 -10.74 0.95 6.84
N VAL A 105 -10.41 0.41 5.67
CA VAL A 105 -9.50 1.02 4.70
C VAL A 105 -10.06 0.83 3.29
N GLN A 106 -10.03 1.88 2.50
CA GLN A 106 -10.21 1.83 1.06
C GLN A 106 -8.99 2.45 0.38
N ILE A 107 -8.46 1.76 -0.63
CA ILE A 107 -7.42 2.28 -1.51
C ILE A 107 -7.94 2.34 -2.94
N THR A 108 -7.90 3.53 -3.52
CA THR A 108 -8.40 3.83 -4.86
C THR A 108 -7.26 4.33 -5.75
N ALA A 109 -7.19 3.83 -6.98
CA ALA A 109 -6.33 4.35 -8.04
C ALA A 109 -7.10 5.36 -8.90
N MET A 110 -6.53 6.54 -9.12
CA MET A 110 -7.12 7.62 -9.91
C MET A 110 -6.14 8.01 -11.03
N PRO A 111 -6.45 7.68 -12.29
CA PRO A 111 -5.66 8.16 -13.41
C PRO A 111 -5.84 9.68 -13.57
N GLN A 112 -4.75 10.36 -13.86
CA GLN A 112 -4.68 11.80 -14.12
C GLN A 112 -4.47 12.07 -15.61
N ASP A 113 -4.82 13.28 -16.05
CA ASP A 113 -4.72 13.68 -17.45
C ASP A 113 -3.27 13.72 -17.98
N ASP A 114 -2.29 13.85 -17.08
CA ASP A 114 -0.86 13.81 -17.38
C ASP A 114 -0.29 12.38 -17.50
N GLY A 115 -1.14 11.36 -17.35
CA GLY A 115 -0.76 9.95 -17.35
C GLY A 115 -0.22 9.43 -16.02
N ALA A 116 -0.16 10.28 -14.97
CA ALA A 116 0.16 9.83 -13.63
C ALA A 116 -1.00 9.05 -13.01
N MET A 117 -0.67 8.19 -12.06
CA MET A 117 -1.64 7.47 -11.23
C MET A 117 -1.52 7.98 -9.79
N VAL A 118 -2.56 8.68 -9.33
CA VAL A 118 -2.69 9.09 -7.93
C VAL A 118 -3.38 7.97 -7.15
N PHE A 119 -2.88 7.69 -5.96
CA PHE A 119 -3.48 6.71 -5.06
C PHE A 119 -4.09 7.45 -3.88
N LYS A 120 -5.27 7.04 -3.46
CA LYS A 120 -5.93 7.58 -2.28
C LYS A 120 -6.19 6.45 -1.30
N ALA A 121 -5.70 6.58 -0.08
CA ALA A 121 -5.99 5.64 1.02
C ALA A 121 -6.81 6.36 2.08
N GLU A 122 -8.02 5.91 2.36
CA GLU A 122 -8.94 6.55 3.30
C GLU A 122 -9.71 5.53 4.14
N ALA A 123 -10.34 6.00 5.22
CA ALA A 123 -11.22 5.15 6.00
C ALA A 123 -12.48 4.84 5.20
N THR A 124 -12.98 3.59 5.28
CA THR A 124 -14.30 3.24 4.77
C THR A 124 -15.38 3.87 5.64
N CYS A 125 -15.64 5.14 5.41
CA CYS A 125 -16.79 5.84 5.97
C CYS A 125 -18.04 5.47 5.17
N THR A 126 -18.91 4.63 5.71
CA THR A 126 -20.22 4.35 5.07
C THR A 126 -21.23 5.47 5.35
N ASN A 127 -20.96 6.34 6.33
CA ASN A 127 -21.82 7.46 6.69
C ASN A 127 -21.02 8.78 6.73
N PRO A 128 -21.31 9.76 5.85
CA PRO A 128 -20.61 11.05 5.83
C PRO A 128 -20.69 11.85 7.14
N VAL A 129 -21.70 11.58 7.98
CA VAL A 129 -21.90 12.26 9.27
C VAL A 129 -20.88 11.82 10.33
N GLU A 130 -20.37 10.59 10.25
CA GLU A 130 -19.36 10.07 11.19
C GLU A 130 -17.96 10.66 10.90
N CYS A 131 -17.73 11.12 9.66
CA CYS A 131 -16.43 11.66 9.25
C CYS A 131 -16.26 13.15 9.60
N THR A 132 -17.35 13.85 9.96
CA THR A 132 -17.32 15.28 10.34
C THR A 132 -17.31 15.50 11.85
N THR A 133 -17.63 14.49 12.66
CA THR A 133 -17.74 14.63 14.13
C THR A 133 -16.45 14.35 14.89
N HIS A 134 -15.40 13.83 14.23
CA HIS A 134 -14.07 13.62 14.83
C HIS A 134 -13.07 14.76 14.57
N VAL A 135 -13.55 15.91 14.08
CA VAL A 135 -12.79 17.18 14.04
C VAL A 135 -13.39 18.14 15.08
N ASN A 136 -13.16 17.86 16.36
CA ASN A 136 -13.34 18.85 17.43
C ASN A 136 -12.43 18.53 18.62
#